data_AF-A0AAT9V026-F1
#
_entry.id   AF-A0AAT9V026-F1
#
_cell.length_a   1.000
_cell.length_b   1.000
_cell.length_c   1.000
_cell.angle_alpha   90.00
_cell.angle_beta   90.00
_cell.angle_gamma   90.00
#
_symmetry.space_group_name_H-M   'P 1'
#
loop_
_entity.id
_entity.type
_entity.pdbx_description
1 polymer ?
#
loop_
_entity_poly.entity_id
_entity_poly.type
_entity_poly.pdbx_seq_one_letter_code
_entity_poly.pdbx_strand_id
1 'polypeptide(L)'
;MDKTTTLASEILRGIGGQQNISRLENCMTRVRVEVHDDALLDIAGLKQLPGVSGYVKQGEQHQLIVGPGRAAQVVDAMKALMGDKGDTPVTDDVERNKAQAKSKYKAPMSDALRMLANVFIPLIPAFIASGLITGIINILKRPDIVGDVATQYPNLLGLLAIFGSAVFAIMNILVGVNTAKVFGGSLAMGGVMAGILSSPQLAQITLFGEQLQPGRGGVIAVLLVVALMCWIEKRLRALLPGSIELILNPLLTTLITGAIAIVALQPLGGWISEAIAHGASWAIDRGGFLVGAIMAGTFLPLVLTGLHQGLVPIHVELVQAHGYNALLPILSMAGVGQVGAAIAVLMKTRNSRLKKLCKGALPVGLLGIGEPLIFGVTLPLGKPFLGACLGGAVGGALISYFKVATVITFGISGLPLALTIVTGKVVLYLLGYLVAVIAGFLFTWLLGFNDPEE
;
A
#
# COMPACT_ATOMS: atom_id res chain seq x y z
N MET A 1 3.25 -3.88 -36.05
CA MET A 1 2.94 -3.17 -34.79
C MET A 1 1.47 -2.82 -34.81
N ASP A 2 0.79 -2.89 -33.66
CA ASP A 2 -0.61 -2.46 -33.55
C ASP A 2 -0.73 -0.96 -33.89
N LYS A 3 -1.83 -0.55 -34.54
CA LYS A 3 -2.07 0.84 -34.96
C LYS A 3 -2.00 1.83 -33.79
N THR A 4 -2.30 1.36 -32.59
CA THR A 4 -2.23 2.14 -31.35
C THR A 4 -0.79 2.36 -30.88
N THR A 5 0.06 1.33 -30.96
CA THR A 5 1.48 1.42 -30.58
C THR A 5 2.26 2.34 -31.50
N THR A 6 1.97 2.31 -32.81
CA THR A 6 2.58 3.23 -33.78
C THR A 6 2.22 4.68 -33.45
N LEU A 7 0.93 4.97 -33.23
CA LEU A 7 0.48 6.31 -32.85
C LEU A 7 1.11 6.78 -31.53
N ALA A 8 1.22 5.91 -30.53
CA ALA A 8 1.87 6.22 -29.26
C ALA A 8 3.36 6.57 -29.42
N SER A 9 4.08 5.83 -30.26
CA SER A 9 5.49 6.11 -30.55
C SER A 9 5.69 7.43 -31.30
N GLU A 10 4.82 7.73 -32.25
CA GLU A 10 4.87 8.99 -33.02
C GLU A 10 4.54 10.19 -32.15
N ILE A 11 3.55 10.06 -31.24
CA ILE A 11 3.25 11.09 -30.25
C ILE A 11 4.43 11.31 -29.32
N LEU A 12 5.05 10.25 -28.78
CA LEU A 12 6.24 10.35 -27.94
C LEU A 12 7.40 11.08 -28.62
N ARG A 13 7.60 10.85 -29.93
CA ARG A 13 8.63 11.56 -30.69
C ARG A 13 8.27 13.04 -30.88
N GLY A 14 7.01 13.34 -31.20
CA GLY A 14 6.54 14.71 -31.43
C GLY A 14 6.50 15.60 -30.18
N ILE A 15 6.49 15.02 -28.97
CA ILE A 15 6.54 15.77 -27.70
C ILE A 15 7.96 15.95 -27.14
N GLY A 16 9.00 15.59 -27.89
CA GLY A 16 10.40 15.74 -27.44
C GLY A 16 10.95 14.54 -26.66
N GLY A 17 10.27 13.39 -26.70
CA GLY A 17 10.68 12.16 -26.01
C GLY A 17 10.22 12.08 -24.55
N GLN A 18 10.45 10.93 -23.92
CA GLN A 18 10.03 10.64 -22.54
C GLN A 18 10.56 11.66 -21.52
N GLN A 19 11.81 12.10 -21.71
CA GLN A 19 12.49 13.02 -20.79
C GLN A 19 11.81 14.39 -20.71
N ASN A 20 11.05 14.76 -21.76
CA ASN A 20 10.36 16.05 -21.81
C ASN A 20 8.96 15.99 -21.17
N ILE A 21 8.50 14.83 -20.68
CA ILE A 21 7.14 14.66 -20.16
C ILE A 21 7.16 14.79 -18.64
N SER A 22 6.46 15.80 -18.11
CA SER A 22 6.26 15.97 -16.67
C SER A 22 5.02 15.23 -16.18
N ARG A 23 3.95 15.18 -16.98
CA ARG A 23 2.70 14.49 -16.65
C ARG A 23 2.03 13.92 -17.90
N LEU A 24 1.51 12.69 -17.77
CA LEU A 24 0.78 12.00 -18.85
C LEU A 24 -0.52 11.37 -18.34
N GLU A 25 -1.64 11.85 -18.87
CA GLU A 25 -3.00 11.43 -18.50
C GLU A 25 -3.89 11.30 -19.73
N ASN A 26 -5.10 10.77 -19.54
CA ASN A 26 -6.13 10.80 -20.57
C ASN A 26 -7.51 11.06 -19.95
N CYS A 27 -8.41 11.63 -20.74
CA CYS A 27 -9.84 11.56 -20.48
C CYS A 27 -10.49 10.55 -21.45
N MET A 28 -11.82 10.66 -21.64
CA MET A 28 -12.54 9.78 -22.55
C MET A 28 -12.05 9.88 -24.00
N THR A 29 -11.72 11.08 -24.49
CA THR A 29 -11.43 11.35 -25.91
C THR A 29 -10.04 11.95 -26.19
N ARG A 30 -9.27 12.31 -25.16
CA ARG A 30 -8.02 13.07 -25.30
C ARG A 30 -6.86 12.44 -24.54
N VAL A 31 -5.70 12.44 -25.18
CA VAL A 31 -4.38 12.25 -24.55
C VAL A 31 -3.93 13.62 -24.03
N ARG A 32 -3.49 13.69 -22.78
CA ARG A 32 -3.11 14.92 -22.08
C ARG A 32 -1.67 14.83 -21.63
N VAL A 33 -0.85 15.78 -22.06
CA VAL A 33 0.59 15.83 -21.78
C VAL A 33 0.92 17.19 -21.19
N GLU A 34 1.64 17.21 -20.08
CA GLU A 34 2.38 18.38 -19.61
C GLU A 34 3.87 18.10 -19.85
N VAL A 35 4.59 19.11 -20.31
CA VAL A 35 6.01 18.98 -20.69
C VAL A 35 6.91 19.87 -19.85
N HIS A 36 8.22 19.58 -19.86
CA HIS A 36 9.24 20.41 -19.22
C HIS A 36 9.68 21.59 -20.11
N ASP A 37 9.74 21.38 -21.42
CA ASP A 37 10.12 22.38 -22.41
C ASP A 37 9.16 22.37 -23.61
N ASP A 38 8.41 23.45 -23.76
CA ASP A 38 7.48 23.70 -24.87
C ASP A 38 8.19 23.76 -26.24
N ALA A 39 9.47 24.17 -26.28
CA ALA A 39 10.21 24.37 -27.53
C ALA A 39 10.51 23.06 -28.26
N LEU A 40 10.45 21.93 -27.56
CA LEU A 40 10.67 20.59 -28.11
C LEU A 40 9.41 19.97 -28.71
N LEU A 41 8.24 20.63 -28.63
CA LEU A 41 7.01 20.12 -29.24
C LEU A 41 6.92 20.42 -30.73
N ASP A 42 6.78 19.37 -31.52
CA ASP A 42 6.35 19.45 -32.92
C ASP A 42 4.82 19.45 -33.03
N ILE A 43 4.20 20.58 -32.64
CA ILE A 43 2.73 20.73 -32.68
C ILE A 43 2.18 20.56 -34.11
N ALA A 44 2.93 21.00 -35.13
CA ALA A 44 2.52 20.89 -36.51
C ALA A 44 2.47 19.43 -36.97
N GLY A 45 3.51 18.64 -36.67
CA GLY A 45 3.55 17.21 -36.95
C GLY A 45 2.52 16.42 -36.16
N LEU A 46 2.35 16.73 -34.85
CA LEU A 46 1.38 16.06 -33.99
C LEU A 46 -0.07 16.18 -34.49
N LYS A 47 -0.44 17.32 -35.10
CA LYS A 47 -1.77 17.53 -35.69
C LYS A 47 -2.02 16.72 -36.96
N GLN A 48 -0.97 16.29 -37.65
CA GLN A 48 -1.05 15.56 -38.91
C GLN A 48 -0.99 14.03 -38.73
N LEU A 49 -0.77 13.55 -37.50
CA LEU A 49 -0.67 12.12 -37.21
C LEU A 49 -2.00 11.39 -37.51
N PRO A 50 -1.95 10.25 -38.22
CA PRO A 50 -3.13 9.42 -38.46
C PRO A 50 -3.78 8.93 -37.16
N GLY A 51 -4.99 9.44 -36.86
CA GLY A 51 -5.72 9.13 -35.62
C GLY A 51 -5.74 10.26 -34.60
N VAL A 52 -5.10 11.40 -34.88
CA VAL A 52 -5.29 12.66 -34.16
C VAL A 52 -6.28 13.53 -34.95
N SER A 53 -7.43 13.81 -34.35
CA SER A 53 -8.48 14.65 -34.93
C SER A 53 -8.35 16.12 -34.57
N GLY A 54 -7.45 16.47 -33.64
CA GLY A 54 -7.21 17.86 -33.25
C GLY A 54 -6.26 17.99 -32.07
N TYR A 55 -5.86 19.23 -31.81
CA TYR A 55 -4.96 19.62 -30.71
C TYR A 55 -5.50 20.87 -30.02
N VAL A 56 -5.45 20.88 -28.68
CA VAL A 56 -5.86 22.02 -27.84
C VAL A 56 -4.84 22.21 -26.72
N LYS A 57 -4.37 23.43 -26.49
CA LYS A 57 -3.60 23.79 -25.27
C LYS A 57 -4.55 24.40 -24.24
N GLN A 58 -4.51 23.92 -23.00
CA GLN A 58 -5.31 24.40 -21.88
C GLN A 58 -4.40 24.61 -20.67
N GLY A 59 -4.00 25.85 -20.41
CA GLY A 59 -2.93 26.16 -19.46
C GLY A 59 -1.61 25.51 -19.90
N GLU A 60 -0.94 24.81 -18.97
CA GLU A 60 0.28 24.03 -19.22
C GLU A 60 0.03 22.69 -19.92
N GLN A 61 -1.24 22.30 -20.12
CA GLN A 61 -1.58 20.98 -20.63
C GLN A 61 -1.85 20.98 -22.13
N HIS A 62 -1.13 20.14 -22.85
CA HIS A 62 -1.26 19.84 -24.28
C HIS A 62 -2.21 18.66 -24.48
N GLN A 63 -3.30 18.85 -25.22
CA GLN A 63 -4.35 17.83 -25.41
C GLN A 63 -4.45 17.42 -26.87
N LEU A 64 -4.19 16.14 -27.17
CA LEU A 64 -4.41 15.53 -28.48
C LEU A 64 -5.75 14.79 -28.49
N ILE A 65 -6.64 15.14 -29.41
CA ILE A 65 -7.96 14.54 -29.56
C ILE A 65 -7.81 13.29 -30.42
N VAL A 66 -7.99 12.11 -29.82
CA VAL A 66 -7.81 10.80 -30.50
C VAL A 66 -9.09 9.95 -30.53
N GLY A 67 -10.17 10.44 -29.93
CA GLY A 67 -11.50 9.81 -29.96
C GLY A 67 -11.83 8.97 -28.72
N PRO A 68 -13.13 8.71 -28.47
CA PRO A 68 -13.61 8.01 -27.28
C PRO A 68 -13.08 6.57 -27.19
N GLY A 69 -12.59 6.17 -26.03
CA GLY A 69 -12.06 4.81 -25.78
C GLY A 69 -10.64 4.56 -26.29
N ARG A 70 -10.18 5.29 -27.32
CA ARG A 70 -8.82 5.18 -27.88
C ARG A 70 -7.77 5.94 -27.07
N ALA A 71 -8.17 7.00 -26.38
CA ALA A 71 -7.26 7.82 -25.57
C ALA A 71 -6.56 7.05 -24.44
N ALA A 72 -7.27 6.15 -23.76
CA ALA A 72 -6.68 5.30 -22.72
C ALA A 72 -5.64 4.33 -23.32
N GLN A 73 -5.98 3.69 -24.44
CA GLN A 73 -5.11 2.73 -25.12
C GLN A 73 -3.81 3.36 -25.61
N VAL A 74 -3.87 4.60 -26.13
CA VAL A 74 -2.68 5.35 -26.56
C VAL A 74 -1.80 5.73 -25.36
N VAL A 75 -2.37 6.20 -24.26
CA VAL A 75 -1.60 6.52 -23.05
C VAL A 75 -0.96 5.28 -22.43
N ASP A 76 -1.67 4.16 -22.38
CA ASP A 76 -1.11 2.91 -21.86
C ASP A 76 0.04 2.40 -22.74
N ALA A 77 -0.08 2.53 -24.07
CA ALA A 77 1.00 2.22 -25.00
C ALA A 77 2.19 3.17 -24.86
N MET A 78 1.96 4.48 -24.66
CA MET A 78 3.04 5.44 -24.39
C MET A 78 3.78 5.10 -23.10
N LYS A 79 3.05 4.77 -22.02
CA LYS A 79 3.64 4.35 -20.74
C LYS A 79 4.46 3.07 -20.88
N ALA A 80 4.01 2.11 -21.69
CA ALA A 80 4.76 0.90 -21.97
C ALA A 80 6.06 1.18 -22.73
N LEU A 81 6.04 2.11 -23.70
CA LEU A 81 7.22 2.53 -24.46
C LEU A 81 8.22 3.34 -23.61
N MET A 82 7.74 4.06 -22.61
CA MET A 82 8.55 4.80 -21.63
C MET A 82 9.22 3.89 -20.57
N GLY A 83 8.86 2.61 -20.54
CA GLY A 83 9.30 1.67 -19.51
C GLY A 83 10.65 0.99 -19.75
N ASP A 84 11.41 1.38 -20.78
CA ASP A 84 12.64 0.69 -21.15
C ASP A 84 13.75 1.68 -21.55
N LYS A 85 14.57 2.04 -20.56
CA LYS A 85 15.94 2.64 -20.59
C LYS A 85 16.09 3.87 -19.68
N GLY A 86 16.75 3.66 -18.54
CA GLY A 86 17.31 4.71 -17.68
C GLY A 86 18.54 4.18 -16.93
N ASP A 87 19.72 4.61 -17.36
CA ASP A 87 21.03 4.20 -16.87
C ASP A 87 21.34 4.89 -15.51
N THR A 88 21.44 4.12 -14.41
CA THR A 88 22.08 4.51 -13.14
C THR A 88 22.64 3.28 -12.39
N PRO A 89 23.94 3.19 -12.03
CA PRO A 89 24.57 1.87 -11.73
C PRO A 89 24.37 1.29 -10.32
N VAL A 90 23.49 1.87 -9.49
CA VAL A 90 23.32 1.43 -8.08
C VAL A 90 21.87 1.14 -7.72
N THR A 91 20.91 1.85 -8.31
CA THR A 91 19.47 1.57 -8.22
C THR A 91 19.04 0.41 -9.11
N ASP A 92 19.70 0.24 -10.26
CA ASP A 92 19.34 -0.77 -11.27
C ASP A 92 19.44 -2.21 -10.72
N ASP A 93 20.47 -2.54 -9.94
CA ASP A 93 20.62 -3.91 -9.39
C ASP A 93 19.57 -4.25 -8.33
N VAL A 94 19.17 -3.29 -7.49
CA VAL A 94 18.10 -3.51 -6.49
C VAL A 94 16.76 -3.72 -7.20
N GLU A 95 16.47 -2.92 -8.23
CA GLU A 95 15.24 -3.02 -9.02
C GLU A 95 15.22 -4.30 -9.88
N ARG A 96 16.35 -4.65 -10.51
CA ARG A 96 16.54 -5.90 -11.26
C ARG A 96 16.39 -7.12 -10.36
N ASN A 97 17.03 -7.15 -9.19
CA ASN A 97 16.90 -8.24 -8.23
C ASN A 97 15.46 -8.35 -7.72
N LYS A 98 14.79 -7.22 -7.49
CA LYS A 98 13.36 -7.18 -7.13
C LYS A 98 12.47 -7.75 -8.23
N ALA A 99 12.71 -7.38 -9.49
CA ALA A 99 11.97 -7.90 -10.64
C ALA A 99 12.19 -9.40 -10.83
N GLN A 100 13.44 -9.87 -10.74
CA GLN A 100 13.79 -11.28 -10.84
C GLN A 100 13.23 -12.11 -9.66
N ALA A 101 13.27 -11.58 -8.44
CA ALA A 101 12.65 -12.21 -7.29
C ALA A 101 11.13 -12.34 -7.48
N LYS A 102 10.46 -11.29 -7.97
CA LYS A 102 9.02 -11.33 -8.26
C LYS A 102 8.65 -12.33 -9.34
N SER A 103 9.49 -12.55 -10.35
CA SER A 103 9.23 -13.55 -11.39
C SER A 103 9.47 -14.98 -10.89
N LYS A 104 10.55 -15.19 -10.13
CA LYS A 104 10.95 -16.49 -9.59
C LYS A 104 10.05 -16.99 -8.46
N TYR A 105 9.62 -16.10 -7.56
CA TYR A 105 8.85 -16.44 -6.36
C TYR A 105 7.35 -16.11 -6.49
N LYS A 106 6.75 -16.29 -7.67
CA LYS A 106 5.28 -16.15 -7.83
C LYS A 106 4.55 -17.23 -7.02
N ALA A 107 3.78 -16.83 -6.00
CA ALA A 107 2.99 -17.75 -5.19
C ALA A 107 1.69 -18.18 -5.90
N PRO A 108 1.27 -19.46 -5.83
CA PRO A 108 0.11 -20.02 -6.54
C PRO A 108 -1.29 -19.68 -5.97
N MET A 109 -1.43 -18.68 -5.09
CA MET A 109 -2.73 -18.17 -4.60
C MET A 109 -2.75 -16.62 -4.65
N SER A 110 -2.13 -16.06 -5.68
CA SER A 110 -1.73 -14.65 -5.69
C SER A 110 -2.84 -13.67 -6.00
N ASP A 111 -3.93 -14.06 -6.64
CA ASP A 111 -4.74 -13.08 -7.37
C ASP A 111 -5.68 -12.28 -6.45
N ALA A 112 -6.33 -12.94 -5.49
CA ALA A 112 -7.16 -12.26 -4.49
C ALA A 112 -6.33 -11.35 -3.58
N LEU A 113 -5.21 -11.85 -3.03
CA LEU A 113 -4.30 -11.06 -2.19
C LEU A 113 -3.64 -9.92 -2.98
N ARG A 114 -3.36 -10.09 -4.28
CA ARG A 114 -2.89 -9.01 -5.17
C ARG A 114 -3.96 -7.97 -5.41
N MET A 115 -5.20 -8.38 -5.66
CA MET A 115 -6.32 -7.44 -5.79
C MET A 115 -6.45 -6.61 -4.52
N LEU A 116 -6.44 -7.25 -3.34
CA LEU A 116 -6.44 -6.56 -2.06
C LEU A 116 -5.25 -5.61 -1.94
N ALA A 117 -4.02 -6.07 -2.20
CA ALA A 117 -2.83 -5.22 -2.18
C ALA A 117 -2.99 -3.97 -3.07
N ASN A 118 -3.51 -4.13 -4.29
CA ASN A 118 -3.71 -3.02 -5.23
C ASN A 118 -4.73 -1.98 -4.74
N VAL A 119 -5.66 -2.37 -3.84
CA VAL A 119 -6.59 -1.43 -3.20
C VAL A 119 -5.89 -0.55 -2.15
N PHE A 120 -4.94 -1.10 -1.39
CA PHE A 120 -4.31 -0.40 -0.27
C PHE A 120 -2.97 0.25 -0.58
N ILE A 121 -2.23 -0.23 -1.59
CA ILE A 121 -0.94 0.38 -1.98
C ILE A 121 -1.05 1.91 -2.19
N PRO A 122 -2.07 2.44 -2.89
CA PRO A 122 -2.23 3.89 -3.04
C PRO A 122 -2.46 4.65 -1.73
N LEU A 123 -2.83 3.96 -0.64
CA LEU A 123 -3.11 4.55 0.68
C LEU A 123 -1.88 4.58 1.60
N ILE A 124 -0.81 3.86 1.25
CA ILE A 124 0.42 3.77 2.06
C ILE A 124 0.98 5.16 2.43
N PRO A 125 1.10 6.15 1.51
CA PRO A 125 1.62 7.47 1.87
C PRO A 125 0.78 8.18 2.94
N ALA A 126 -0.55 8.03 2.86
CA ALA A 126 -1.46 8.62 3.85
C ALA A 126 -1.31 7.93 5.22
N PHE A 127 -1.17 6.60 5.25
CA PHE A 127 -0.89 5.87 6.48
C PHE A 127 0.45 6.26 7.12
N ILE A 128 1.50 6.47 6.31
CA ILE A 128 2.80 6.96 6.81
C ILE A 128 2.64 8.33 7.47
N ALA A 129 2.01 9.29 6.78
CA ALA A 129 1.80 10.63 7.30
C ALA A 129 1.00 10.61 8.63
N SER A 130 -0.13 9.90 8.64
CA SER A 130 -0.97 9.72 9.83
C SER A 130 -0.22 9.06 10.99
N GLY A 131 0.59 8.03 10.71
CA GLY A 131 1.38 7.34 11.72
C GLY A 131 2.48 8.22 12.32
N LEU A 132 3.20 8.99 11.50
CA LEU A 132 4.24 9.92 11.96
C LEU A 132 3.64 11.05 12.80
N ILE A 133 2.52 11.63 12.37
CA ILE A 133 1.81 12.66 13.14
C ILE A 133 1.36 12.09 14.49
N THR A 134 0.81 10.88 14.52
CA THR A 134 0.43 10.19 15.76
C THR A 134 1.64 9.98 16.68
N GLY A 135 2.78 9.57 16.12
CA GLY A 135 4.03 9.44 16.86
C GLY A 135 4.51 10.77 17.47
N ILE A 136 4.43 11.86 16.71
CA ILE A 136 4.75 13.21 17.20
C ILE A 136 3.81 13.59 18.35
N ILE A 137 2.50 13.39 18.20
CA ILE A 137 1.51 13.67 19.26
C ILE A 137 1.84 12.89 20.53
N ASN A 138 2.22 11.62 20.41
CA ASN A 138 2.57 10.79 21.57
C ASN A 138 3.81 11.31 22.30
N ILE A 139 4.80 11.87 21.59
CA ILE A 139 5.94 12.57 22.21
C ILE A 139 5.46 13.87 22.87
N LEU A 140 4.66 14.67 22.18
CA LEU A 140 4.20 15.96 22.69
C LEU A 140 3.31 15.84 23.94
N LYS A 141 2.66 14.68 24.13
CA LYS A 141 1.88 14.34 25.32
C LYS A 141 2.73 13.93 26.54
N ARG A 142 4.05 13.81 26.40
CA ARG A 142 4.95 13.34 27.46
C ARG A 142 5.60 14.51 28.20
N PRO A 143 5.13 14.85 29.42
CA PRO A 143 5.69 15.97 30.17
C PRO A 143 7.15 15.74 30.59
N ASP A 144 7.56 14.49 30.69
CA ASP A 144 8.94 14.10 30.96
C ASP A 144 9.91 14.38 29.80
N ILE A 145 9.41 14.56 28.57
CA ILE A 145 10.24 14.85 27.39
C ILE A 145 10.15 16.32 26.98
N VAL A 146 8.92 16.86 26.92
CA VAL A 146 8.67 18.20 26.36
C VAL A 146 8.05 19.17 27.36
N GLY A 147 7.93 18.81 28.64
CA GLY A 147 7.25 19.63 29.65
C GLY A 147 5.74 19.77 29.37
N ASP A 148 5.16 20.89 29.81
CA ASP A 148 3.71 21.12 29.79
C ASP A 148 3.14 21.50 28.41
N VAL A 149 3.83 21.17 27.30
CA VAL A 149 3.39 21.54 25.94
C VAL A 149 1.97 21.07 25.64
N ALA A 150 1.60 19.86 26.07
CA ALA A 150 0.27 19.31 25.84
C ALA A 150 -0.85 20.10 26.54
N THR A 151 -0.58 20.62 27.74
CA THR A 151 -1.56 21.38 28.53
C THR A 151 -1.54 22.87 28.18
N GLN A 152 -0.40 23.41 27.74
CA GLN A 152 -0.26 24.80 27.29
C GLN A 152 -0.81 25.03 25.88
N TYR A 153 -0.74 24.03 25.00
CA TYR A 153 -1.17 24.15 23.59
C TYR A 153 -2.21 23.08 23.17
N PRO A 154 -3.34 22.94 23.88
CA PRO A 154 -4.31 21.88 23.62
C PRO A 154 -4.93 21.97 22.21
N ASN A 155 -5.10 23.19 21.67
CA ASN A 155 -5.64 23.41 20.33
C ASN A 155 -4.68 22.92 19.23
N LEU A 156 -3.37 23.08 19.41
CA LEU A 156 -2.36 22.56 18.48
C LEU A 156 -2.41 21.03 18.45
N LEU A 157 -2.47 20.39 19.63
CA LEU A 157 -2.59 18.94 19.72
C LEU A 157 -3.91 18.44 19.12
N GLY A 158 -5.01 19.18 19.30
CA GLY A 158 -6.30 18.88 18.68
C GLY A 158 -6.24 18.92 17.15
N LEU A 159 -5.62 19.96 16.56
CA LEU A 159 -5.42 20.05 15.11
C LEU A 159 -4.52 18.92 14.57
N LEU A 160 -3.41 18.64 15.25
CA LEU A 160 -2.54 17.51 14.89
C LEU A 160 -3.30 16.18 14.96
N ALA A 161 -4.16 15.99 15.96
CA ALA A 161 -4.97 14.78 16.08
C ALA A 161 -5.96 14.65 14.91
N ILE A 162 -6.55 15.75 14.43
CA ILE A 162 -7.38 15.74 13.21
C ILE A 162 -6.55 15.35 11.99
N PHE A 163 -5.37 15.94 11.81
CA PHE A 163 -4.49 15.61 10.66
C PHE A 163 -4.03 14.15 10.70
N GLY A 164 -3.65 13.67 11.89
CA GLY A 164 -3.22 12.29 12.11
C GLY A 164 -4.35 11.28 11.87
N SER A 165 -5.60 11.65 12.15
CA SER A 165 -6.76 10.75 12.02
C SER A 165 -7.50 10.85 10.67
N ALA A 166 -7.20 11.86 9.85
CA ALA A 166 -7.95 12.16 8.62
C ALA A 166 -8.08 10.96 7.67
N VAL A 167 -7.01 10.19 7.44
CA VAL A 167 -7.06 9.01 6.56
C VAL A 167 -8.08 7.98 7.05
N PHE A 168 -8.20 7.79 8.37
CA PHE A 168 -9.11 6.84 8.98
C PHE A 168 -10.56 7.30 8.87
N ALA A 169 -10.80 8.61 8.98
CA ALA A 169 -12.12 9.20 8.84
C ALA A 169 -12.74 8.97 7.44
N ILE A 170 -11.90 8.92 6.40
CA ILE A 170 -12.36 8.70 5.01
C ILE A 170 -11.89 7.36 4.43
N MET A 171 -11.38 6.44 5.25
CA MET A 171 -10.72 5.22 4.80
C MET A 171 -11.65 4.34 3.97
N ASN A 172 -12.89 4.14 4.43
CA ASN A 172 -13.89 3.37 3.69
C ASN A 172 -14.13 3.96 2.31
N ILE A 173 -14.20 5.29 2.18
CA ILE A 173 -14.41 5.97 0.90
C ILE A 173 -13.22 5.75 -0.02
N LEU A 174 -11.99 5.94 0.49
CA LEU A 174 -10.76 5.73 -0.28
C LEU A 174 -10.63 4.27 -0.75
N VAL A 175 -10.96 3.32 0.12
CA VAL A 175 -11.00 1.89 -0.22
C VAL A 175 -12.08 1.62 -1.27
N GLY A 176 -13.27 2.20 -1.16
CA GLY A 176 -14.32 2.03 -2.15
C GLY A 176 -13.91 2.55 -3.53
N VAL A 177 -13.31 3.74 -3.60
CA VAL A 177 -12.76 4.29 -4.85
C VAL A 177 -11.69 3.38 -5.44
N ASN A 178 -10.72 2.94 -4.63
CA ASN A 178 -9.64 2.08 -5.12
C ASN A 178 -10.12 0.68 -5.51
N THR A 179 -11.12 0.14 -4.81
CA THR A 179 -11.77 -1.13 -5.16
C THR A 179 -12.45 -1.01 -6.51
N ALA A 180 -13.22 0.07 -6.73
CA ALA A 180 -13.83 0.32 -8.03
C ALA A 180 -12.78 0.42 -9.14
N LYS A 181 -11.62 1.03 -8.87
CA LYS A 181 -10.49 1.08 -9.81
C LYS A 181 -9.96 -0.32 -10.14
N VAL A 182 -9.70 -1.15 -9.12
CA VAL A 182 -9.16 -2.51 -9.28
C VAL A 182 -10.13 -3.41 -10.05
N PHE A 183 -11.42 -3.30 -9.77
CA PHE A 183 -12.46 -4.07 -10.44
C PHE A 183 -12.94 -3.42 -11.75
N GLY A 184 -12.42 -2.26 -12.15
CA GLY A 184 -12.74 -1.57 -13.40
C GLY A 184 -14.17 -1.03 -13.50
N GLY A 185 -14.76 -0.59 -12.40
CA GLY A 185 -16.05 0.12 -12.34
C GLY A 185 -15.88 1.63 -12.16
N SER A 186 -16.99 2.33 -11.93
CA SER A 186 -17.00 3.78 -11.72
C SER A 186 -16.43 4.16 -10.34
N LEU A 187 -15.37 4.97 -10.34
CA LEU A 187 -14.68 5.41 -9.13
C LEU A 187 -15.60 6.19 -8.19
N ALA A 188 -16.39 7.12 -8.75
CA ALA A 188 -17.34 7.91 -7.99
C ALA A 188 -18.39 7.01 -7.32
N MET A 189 -18.89 6.00 -8.04
CA MET A 189 -19.85 5.04 -7.48
C MET A 189 -19.25 4.19 -6.37
N GLY A 190 -17.97 3.81 -6.48
CA GLY A 190 -17.24 3.16 -5.39
C GLY A 190 -17.22 4.00 -4.10
N GLY A 191 -16.94 5.30 -4.24
CA GLY A 191 -17.01 6.25 -3.13
C GLY A 191 -18.43 6.43 -2.58
N VAL A 192 -19.44 6.52 -3.45
CA VAL A 192 -20.86 6.63 -3.04
C VAL A 192 -21.31 5.40 -2.27
N MET A 193 -20.98 4.18 -2.72
CA MET A 193 -21.31 2.95 -2.00
C MET A 193 -20.68 2.95 -0.60
N ALA A 194 -19.39 3.26 -0.51
CA ALA A 194 -18.71 3.36 0.77
C ALA A 194 -19.32 4.44 1.70
N GLY A 195 -19.76 5.56 1.12
CA GLY A 195 -20.46 6.63 1.83
C GLY A 195 -21.82 6.17 2.38
N ILE A 196 -22.60 5.42 1.59
CA ILE A 196 -23.87 4.81 2.04
C ILE A 196 -23.61 3.88 3.22
N LEU A 197 -22.63 2.98 3.10
CA LEU A 197 -22.27 2.03 4.15
C LEU A 197 -21.82 2.72 5.45
N SER A 198 -21.13 3.86 5.32
CA SER A 198 -20.55 4.59 6.45
C SER A 198 -21.48 5.69 6.99
N SER A 199 -22.69 5.83 6.43
CA SER A 199 -23.63 6.88 6.75
C SER A 199 -24.13 6.76 8.19
N PRO A 200 -23.96 7.80 9.05
CA PRO A 200 -24.51 7.80 10.40
C PRO A 200 -26.03 7.64 10.44
N GLN A 201 -26.73 8.03 9.37
CA GLN A 201 -28.17 7.93 9.23
C GLN A 201 -28.68 6.49 9.24
N LEU A 202 -27.82 5.49 8.94
CA LEU A 202 -28.18 4.08 9.10
C LEU A 202 -28.60 3.78 10.55
N ALA A 203 -27.99 4.40 11.56
CA ALA A 203 -28.34 4.19 12.96
C ALA A 203 -29.78 4.61 13.32
N GLN A 204 -30.46 5.36 12.45
CA GLN A 204 -31.84 5.79 12.64
C GLN A 204 -32.86 4.86 11.97
N ILE A 205 -32.40 3.79 11.31
CA ILE A 205 -33.23 2.86 10.56
C ILE A 205 -33.25 1.51 11.27
N THR A 206 -34.44 0.96 11.48
CA THR A 206 -34.64 -0.40 11.98
C THR A 206 -35.14 -1.29 10.85
N LEU A 207 -34.47 -2.42 10.62
CA LEU A 207 -34.81 -3.39 9.59
C LEU A 207 -34.81 -4.80 10.21
N PHE A 208 -35.86 -5.58 9.97
CA PHE A 208 -36.03 -6.92 10.56
C PHE A 208 -35.92 -6.98 12.09
N GLY A 209 -36.25 -5.87 12.78
CA GLY A 209 -36.15 -5.77 14.24
C GLY A 209 -34.77 -5.38 14.77
N GLU A 210 -33.76 -5.21 13.92
CA GLU A 210 -32.42 -4.73 14.30
C GLU A 210 -32.18 -3.30 13.79
N GLN A 211 -31.57 -2.46 14.62
CA GLN A 211 -31.06 -1.16 14.16
C GLN A 211 -29.83 -1.38 13.26
N LEU A 212 -29.80 -0.71 12.12
CA LEU A 212 -28.65 -0.77 11.23
C LEU A 212 -27.46 -0.05 11.88
N GLN A 213 -26.26 -0.59 11.67
CA GLN A 213 -25.03 -0.05 12.23
C GLN A 213 -24.22 0.65 11.14
N PRO A 214 -23.95 1.97 11.27
CA PRO A 214 -23.04 2.68 10.37
C PRO A 214 -21.68 1.99 10.32
N GLY A 215 -21.20 1.68 9.12
CA GLY A 215 -19.90 1.06 8.91
C GLY A 215 -19.81 -0.41 9.35
N ARG A 216 -20.93 -1.13 9.56
CA ARG A 216 -20.91 -2.57 9.89
C ARG A 216 -20.07 -3.36 8.89
N GLY A 217 -19.13 -4.16 9.40
CA GLY A 217 -18.16 -4.93 8.59
C GLY A 217 -17.01 -4.11 8.01
N GLY A 218 -16.91 -2.83 8.37
CA GLY A 218 -15.77 -1.97 8.11
C GLY A 218 -15.32 -1.99 6.66
N VAL A 219 -14.01 -2.07 6.49
CA VAL A 219 -13.36 -2.06 5.18
C VAL A 219 -13.65 -3.35 4.38
N ILE A 220 -13.88 -4.48 5.06
CA ILE A 220 -14.19 -5.76 4.41
C ILE A 220 -15.55 -5.69 3.71
N ALA A 221 -16.56 -5.13 4.38
CA ALA A 221 -17.87 -4.90 3.76
C ALA A 221 -17.77 -3.98 2.54
N VAL A 222 -16.97 -2.91 2.61
CA VAL A 222 -16.76 -2.01 1.46
C VAL A 222 -16.16 -2.77 0.27
N LEU A 223 -15.15 -3.61 0.49
CA LEU A 223 -14.53 -4.42 -0.57
C LEU A 223 -15.57 -5.32 -1.26
N LEU A 224 -16.39 -6.03 -0.48
CA LEU A 224 -17.42 -6.93 -0.99
C LEU A 224 -18.50 -6.16 -1.77
N VAL A 225 -19.00 -5.06 -1.21
CA VAL A 225 -20.06 -4.25 -1.80
C VAL A 225 -19.61 -3.60 -3.09
N VAL A 226 -18.41 -3.02 -3.12
CA VAL A 226 -17.91 -2.34 -4.32
C VAL A 226 -17.53 -3.33 -5.42
N ALA A 227 -17.05 -4.53 -5.07
CA ALA A 227 -16.84 -5.59 -6.05
C ALA A 227 -18.17 -6.02 -6.70
N LEU A 228 -19.23 -6.20 -5.90
CA LEU A 228 -20.57 -6.48 -6.41
C LEU A 228 -21.09 -5.32 -7.27
N MET A 229 -20.93 -4.09 -6.80
CA MET A 229 -21.32 -2.87 -7.51
C MET A 229 -20.70 -2.83 -8.91
N CYS A 230 -19.39 -3.07 -9.01
CA CYS A 230 -18.68 -3.10 -10.29
C CYS A 230 -19.21 -4.19 -11.23
N TRP A 231 -19.59 -5.34 -10.68
CA TRP A 231 -20.18 -6.42 -11.47
C TRP A 231 -21.59 -6.04 -11.99
N ILE A 232 -22.44 -5.48 -11.14
CA ILE A 232 -23.79 -5.02 -11.51
C ILE A 232 -23.71 -3.88 -12.52
N GLU A 233 -22.87 -2.87 -12.29
CA GLU A 233 -22.69 -1.71 -13.17
C GLU A 233 -22.31 -2.14 -14.58
N LYS A 234 -21.35 -3.06 -14.71
CA LYS A 234 -20.92 -3.58 -16.02
C LYS A 234 -22.00 -4.40 -16.70
N ARG A 235 -22.77 -5.18 -15.92
CA ARG A 235 -23.87 -5.99 -16.46
C ARG A 235 -24.99 -5.10 -16.98
N LEU A 236 -25.38 -4.08 -16.23
CA LEU A 236 -26.37 -3.10 -16.65
C LEU A 236 -25.90 -2.29 -17.85
N ARG A 237 -24.62 -1.91 -17.92
CA ARG A 237 -24.04 -1.24 -19.09
C ARG A 237 -24.15 -2.07 -20.37
N ALA A 238 -24.02 -3.39 -20.25
CA ALA A 238 -24.16 -4.29 -21.39
C ALA A 238 -25.62 -4.54 -21.80
N LEU A 239 -26.57 -4.37 -20.87
CA LEU A 239 -27.99 -4.64 -21.09
C LEU A 239 -28.79 -3.40 -21.52
N LEU A 240 -28.41 -2.22 -21.04
CA LEU A 240 -29.15 -0.98 -21.25
C LEU A 240 -28.69 -0.25 -22.54
N PRO A 241 -29.62 0.20 -23.39
CA PRO A 241 -29.27 0.91 -24.62
C PRO A 241 -29.01 2.40 -24.39
N GLY A 242 -27.92 2.91 -24.96
CA GLY A 242 -27.67 4.33 -25.23
C GLY A 242 -28.00 5.28 -24.07
N SER A 243 -28.93 6.20 -24.29
CA SER A 243 -29.31 7.26 -23.34
C SER A 243 -29.95 6.75 -22.05
N ILE A 244 -30.55 5.57 -22.07
CA ILE A 244 -31.16 4.96 -20.88
C ILE A 244 -30.08 4.46 -19.92
N GLU A 245 -28.96 3.95 -20.44
CA GLU A 245 -27.82 3.51 -19.62
C GLU A 245 -27.28 4.64 -18.75
N LEU A 246 -27.19 5.86 -19.29
CA LEU A 246 -26.68 7.04 -18.58
C LEU A 246 -27.45 7.36 -17.30
N ILE A 247 -28.77 7.11 -17.29
CA ILE A 247 -29.65 7.45 -16.17
C ILE A 247 -29.92 6.22 -15.30
N LEU A 248 -30.31 5.10 -15.92
CA LEU A 248 -30.73 3.91 -15.19
C LEU A 248 -29.57 3.10 -14.65
N ASN A 249 -28.40 3.08 -15.28
CA ASN A 249 -27.29 2.28 -14.77
C ASN A 249 -26.83 2.76 -13.37
N PRO A 250 -26.51 4.05 -13.15
CA PRO A 250 -26.11 4.52 -11.82
C PRO A 250 -27.23 4.37 -10.79
N LEU A 251 -28.49 4.61 -11.18
CA LEU A 251 -29.66 4.47 -10.30
C LEU A 251 -29.86 3.02 -9.85
N LEU A 252 -29.99 2.09 -10.79
CA LEU A 252 -30.25 0.68 -10.50
C LEU A 252 -29.05 0.04 -9.79
N THR A 253 -27.82 0.35 -10.23
CA THR A 253 -26.61 -0.11 -9.53
C THR A 253 -26.63 0.32 -8.07
N THR A 254 -26.96 1.59 -7.78
CA THR A 254 -27.03 2.10 -6.40
C THR A 254 -28.12 1.40 -5.59
N LEU A 255 -29.35 1.33 -6.13
CA LEU A 255 -30.48 0.76 -5.40
C LEU A 255 -30.30 -0.74 -5.13
N ILE A 256 -29.90 -1.50 -6.15
CA ILE A 256 -29.72 -2.95 -6.04
C ILE A 256 -28.52 -3.26 -5.14
N THR A 257 -27.37 -2.66 -5.40
CA THR A 257 -26.16 -2.92 -4.60
C THR A 257 -26.34 -2.43 -3.16
N GLY A 258 -26.93 -1.25 -2.96
CA GLY A 258 -27.17 -0.68 -1.62
C GLY A 258 -28.13 -1.54 -0.78
N ALA A 259 -29.21 -2.06 -1.38
CA ALA A 259 -30.12 -2.96 -0.70
C ALA A 259 -29.42 -4.27 -0.29
N ILE A 260 -28.70 -4.91 -1.23
CA ILE A 260 -27.94 -6.14 -0.95
C ILE A 260 -26.83 -5.88 0.08
N ALA A 261 -26.21 -4.70 0.03
CA ALA A 261 -25.17 -4.31 0.94
C ALA A 261 -25.65 -4.30 2.39
N ILE A 262 -26.76 -3.61 2.67
CA ILE A 262 -27.30 -3.47 4.02
C ILE A 262 -27.81 -4.81 4.56
N VAL A 263 -28.54 -5.57 3.72
CA VAL A 263 -29.21 -6.81 4.17
C VAL A 263 -28.25 -7.99 4.29
N ALA A 264 -27.27 -8.09 3.40
CA ALA A 264 -26.43 -9.29 3.30
C ALA A 264 -24.93 -9.00 3.49
N LEU A 265 -24.35 -8.04 2.76
CA LEU A 265 -22.90 -7.89 2.72
C LEU A 265 -22.30 -7.18 3.93
N GLN A 266 -23.01 -6.25 4.57
CA GLN A 266 -22.59 -5.63 5.83
C GLN A 266 -22.61 -6.65 6.99
N PRO A 267 -23.67 -7.45 7.21
CA PRO A 267 -23.65 -8.55 8.17
C PRO A 267 -22.55 -9.58 7.89
N LEU A 268 -22.40 -10.00 6.63
CA LEU A 268 -21.36 -10.94 6.23
C LEU A 268 -19.96 -10.36 6.48
N GLY A 269 -19.73 -9.10 6.08
CA GLY A 269 -18.50 -8.37 6.33
C GLY A 269 -18.21 -8.28 7.83
N GLY A 270 -19.22 -7.97 8.65
CA GLY A 270 -19.12 -7.93 10.11
C GLY A 270 -18.68 -9.25 10.70
N TRP A 271 -19.29 -10.35 10.28
CA TRP A 271 -18.91 -11.69 10.73
C TRP A 271 -17.46 -12.05 10.32
N ILE A 272 -17.05 -11.74 9.08
CA ILE A 272 -15.67 -11.95 8.62
C ILE A 272 -14.69 -11.11 9.44
N SER A 273 -15.00 -9.83 9.64
CA SER A 273 -14.23 -8.88 10.44
C SER A 273 -14.01 -9.38 11.86
N GLU A 274 -15.09 -9.77 12.56
CA GLU A 274 -15.02 -10.33 13.91
C GLU A 274 -14.23 -11.65 13.93
N ALA A 275 -14.43 -12.54 12.96
CA ALA A 275 -13.69 -13.79 12.89
C ALA A 275 -12.18 -13.56 12.73
N ILE A 276 -11.78 -12.59 11.91
CA ILE A 276 -10.38 -12.20 11.72
C ILE A 276 -9.80 -11.61 13.01
N ALA A 277 -10.51 -10.66 13.64
CA ALA A 277 -10.06 -10.01 14.86
C ALA A 277 -9.91 -11.01 16.01
N HIS A 278 -10.92 -11.85 16.23
CA HIS A 278 -10.88 -12.92 17.23
C HIS A 278 -9.81 -13.96 16.93
N GLY A 279 -9.66 -14.38 15.67
CA GLY A 279 -8.64 -15.36 15.27
C GLY A 279 -7.22 -14.84 15.51
N ALA A 280 -6.96 -13.58 15.16
CA ALA A 280 -5.67 -12.93 15.40
C ALA A 280 -5.38 -12.77 16.90
N SER A 281 -6.35 -12.26 17.66
CA SER A 281 -6.21 -12.10 19.12
C SER A 281 -6.02 -13.45 19.82
N TRP A 282 -6.78 -14.48 19.44
CA TRP A 282 -6.64 -15.84 19.96
C TRP A 282 -5.26 -16.44 19.67
N ALA A 283 -4.77 -16.28 18.43
CA ALA A 283 -3.46 -16.77 18.04
C ALA A 283 -2.34 -16.10 18.86
N ILE A 284 -2.43 -14.79 19.10
CA ILE A 284 -1.44 -14.05 19.91
C ILE A 284 -1.54 -14.44 21.38
N ASP A 285 -2.75 -14.52 21.94
CA ASP A 285 -2.97 -14.78 23.36
C ASP A 285 -2.60 -16.21 23.77
N ARG A 286 -2.85 -17.19 22.91
CA ARG A 286 -2.56 -18.61 23.17
C ARG A 286 -1.20 -19.05 22.63
N GLY A 287 -0.77 -18.46 21.53
CA GLY A 287 0.43 -18.89 20.80
C GLY A 287 1.75 -18.43 21.39
N GLY A 288 1.74 -17.38 22.23
CA GLY A 288 2.92 -16.86 22.92
C GLY A 288 4.12 -16.68 21.99
N PHE A 289 5.30 -17.18 22.41
CA PHE A 289 6.53 -17.08 21.62
C PHE A 289 6.43 -17.74 20.22
N LEU A 290 5.73 -18.87 20.11
CA LEU A 290 5.72 -19.66 18.87
C LEU A 290 5.01 -18.93 17.73
N VAL A 291 3.84 -18.36 18.01
CA VAL A 291 3.09 -17.62 16.99
C VAL A 291 3.86 -16.39 16.54
N GLY A 292 4.42 -15.62 17.48
CA GLY A 292 5.29 -14.50 17.14
C GLY A 292 6.50 -14.89 16.27
N ALA A 293 7.15 -16.01 16.61
CA ALA A 293 8.28 -16.53 15.86
C ALA A 293 7.92 -16.93 14.43
N ILE A 294 6.84 -17.69 14.26
CA ILE A 294 6.39 -18.14 12.94
C ILE A 294 5.97 -16.94 12.10
N MET A 295 5.18 -16.02 12.67
CA MET A 295 4.66 -14.87 11.94
C MET A 295 5.79 -13.96 11.45
N ALA A 296 6.70 -13.56 12.33
CA ALA A 296 7.81 -12.68 11.94
C ALA A 296 8.84 -13.41 11.06
N GLY A 297 9.14 -14.67 11.36
CA GLY A 297 10.12 -15.47 10.62
C GLY A 297 9.69 -15.84 9.21
N THR A 298 8.39 -15.93 8.96
CA THR A 298 7.85 -16.23 7.60
C THR A 298 7.42 -14.98 6.84
N PHE A 299 7.46 -13.80 7.45
CA PHE A 299 6.99 -12.57 6.82
C PHE A 299 7.88 -12.10 5.66
N LEU A 300 9.21 -12.21 5.74
CA LEU A 300 10.10 -11.80 4.65
C LEU A 300 9.81 -12.56 3.34
N PRO A 301 9.65 -13.90 3.33
CA PRO A 301 9.13 -14.62 2.17
C PRO A 301 7.83 -14.03 1.61
N LEU A 302 6.88 -13.66 2.46
CA LEU A 302 5.64 -13.01 2.02
C LEU A 302 5.92 -11.62 1.41
N VAL A 303 6.87 -10.86 1.97
CA VAL A 303 7.31 -9.56 1.44
C VAL A 303 7.88 -9.70 0.03
N LEU A 304 8.65 -10.75 -0.26
CA LEU A 304 9.19 -11.02 -1.61
C LEU A 304 8.09 -11.10 -2.67
N THR A 305 6.95 -11.68 -2.31
CA THR A 305 5.81 -11.85 -3.23
C THR A 305 4.97 -10.58 -3.40
N GLY A 306 5.15 -9.58 -2.52
CA GLY A 306 4.30 -8.39 -2.41
C GLY A 306 2.94 -8.64 -1.76
N LEU A 307 2.58 -9.90 -1.48
CA LEU A 307 1.25 -10.26 -0.93
C LEU A 307 1.04 -9.79 0.51
N HIS A 308 2.09 -9.40 1.23
CA HIS A 308 2.00 -8.81 2.57
C HIS A 308 1.10 -7.57 2.62
N GLN A 309 1.02 -6.80 1.53
CA GLN A 309 0.12 -5.65 1.41
C GLN A 309 -1.36 -6.07 1.35
N GLY A 310 -1.64 -7.32 1.00
CA GLY A 310 -2.97 -7.91 1.11
C GLY A 310 -3.44 -8.12 2.56
N LEU A 311 -2.55 -7.98 3.55
CA LEU A 311 -2.89 -8.06 4.98
C LEU A 311 -3.33 -6.73 5.58
N VAL A 312 -3.25 -5.61 4.83
CA VAL A 312 -3.67 -4.29 5.33
C VAL A 312 -5.12 -4.26 5.86
N PRO A 313 -6.12 -4.91 5.23
CA PRO A 313 -7.46 -5.01 5.81
C PRO A 313 -7.50 -5.59 7.21
N ILE A 314 -6.64 -6.58 7.51
CA ILE A 314 -6.57 -7.22 8.83
C ILE A 314 -6.04 -6.22 9.86
N HIS A 315 -5.01 -5.45 9.49
CA HIS A 315 -4.49 -4.41 10.35
C HIS A 315 -5.51 -3.30 10.61
N VAL A 316 -6.30 -2.93 9.60
CA VAL A 316 -7.40 -1.97 9.75
C VAL A 316 -8.42 -2.51 10.74
N GLU A 317 -8.85 -3.76 10.53
CA GLU A 317 -9.87 -4.39 11.35
C GLU A 317 -9.45 -4.50 12.82
N LEU A 318 -8.19 -4.86 13.10
CA LEU A 318 -7.71 -4.92 14.49
C LEU A 318 -7.80 -3.58 15.21
N VAL A 319 -7.46 -2.48 14.53
CA VAL A 319 -7.60 -1.14 15.11
C VAL A 319 -9.07 -0.77 15.29
N GLN A 320 -9.94 -1.12 14.33
CA GLN A 320 -11.39 -0.84 14.42
C GLN A 320 -12.05 -1.64 15.56
N ALA A 321 -11.72 -2.92 15.70
CA ALA A 321 -12.32 -3.82 16.68
C ALA A 321 -11.76 -3.65 18.10
N HIS A 322 -10.45 -3.35 18.24
CA HIS A 322 -9.77 -3.36 19.53
C HIS A 322 -9.12 -2.03 19.92
N GLY A 323 -9.04 -1.05 19.00
CA GLY A 323 -8.31 0.21 19.21
C GLY A 323 -6.79 0.08 19.07
N TYR A 324 -6.27 -1.11 18.78
CA TYR A 324 -4.84 -1.36 18.60
C TYR A 324 -4.56 -2.48 17.60
N ASN A 325 -3.37 -2.46 17.04
CA ASN A 325 -2.85 -3.46 16.13
C ASN A 325 -1.71 -4.23 16.79
N ALA A 326 -2.00 -5.48 17.21
CA ALA A 326 -1.00 -6.36 17.80
C ALA A 326 -0.13 -7.06 16.75
N LEU A 327 -0.58 -7.15 15.49
CA LEU A 327 0.14 -7.85 14.43
C LEU A 327 1.31 -7.04 13.87
N LEU A 328 1.13 -5.74 13.67
CA LEU A 328 2.15 -4.91 13.01
C LEU A 328 3.50 -4.91 13.75
N PRO A 329 3.58 -4.78 15.09
CA PRO A 329 4.86 -4.87 15.80
C PRO A 329 5.52 -6.24 15.70
N ILE A 330 4.75 -7.33 15.60
CA ILE A 330 5.29 -8.69 15.45
C ILE A 330 5.92 -8.81 14.07
N LEU A 331 5.16 -8.48 13.03
CA LEU A 331 5.61 -8.59 11.64
C LEU A 331 6.76 -7.63 11.31
N SER A 332 6.83 -6.46 11.97
CA SER A 332 7.93 -5.51 11.77
C SER A 332 9.29 -6.10 12.14
N MET A 333 9.34 -7.05 13.09
CA MET A 333 10.58 -7.72 13.51
C MET A 333 11.27 -8.45 12.36
N ALA A 334 10.52 -8.87 11.34
CA ALA A 334 11.08 -9.45 10.13
C ALA A 334 12.02 -8.46 9.39
N GLY A 335 11.63 -7.19 9.31
CA GLY A 335 12.46 -6.11 8.78
C GLY A 335 13.61 -5.75 9.72
N VAL A 336 13.43 -5.89 11.03
CA VAL A 336 14.51 -5.65 12.01
C VAL A 336 15.58 -6.75 11.94
N GLY A 337 15.17 -8.01 11.73
CA GLY A 337 16.11 -9.11 11.49
C GLY A 337 16.99 -8.87 10.25
N GLN A 338 16.47 -8.21 9.21
CA GLN A 338 17.25 -7.79 8.04
C GLN A 338 18.36 -6.80 8.40
N VAL A 339 18.11 -5.87 9.32
CA VAL A 339 19.13 -4.93 9.80
C VAL A 339 20.30 -5.71 10.41
N GLY A 340 20.01 -6.64 11.31
CA GLY A 340 21.03 -7.50 11.94
C GLY A 340 21.84 -8.28 10.90
N ALA A 341 21.14 -8.93 9.96
CA ALA A 341 21.78 -9.68 8.89
C ALA A 341 22.68 -8.80 8.00
N ALA A 342 22.24 -7.59 7.65
CA ALA A 342 23.02 -6.68 6.84
C ALA A 342 24.23 -6.09 7.58
N ILE A 343 24.15 -5.88 8.90
CA ILE A 343 25.32 -5.53 9.71
C ILE A 343 26.36 -6.67 9.67
N ALA A 344 25.91 -7.93 9.79
CA ALA A 344 26.81 -9.08 9.69
C ALA A 344 27.47 -9.16 8.30
N VAL A 345 26.71 -8.93 7.22
CA VAL A 345 27.26 -8.86 5.86
C VAL A 345 28.27 -7.73 5.73
N LEU A 346 27.94 -6.52 6.18
CA LEU A 346 28.82 -5.35 6.12
C LEU A 346 30.17 -5.59 6.80
N MET A 347 30.15 -6.25 7.96
CA MET A 347 31.36 -6.54 8.74
C MET A 347 32.19 -7.68 8.14
N LYS A 348 31.55 -8.64 7.45
CA LYS A 348 32.22 -9.84 6.93
C LYS A 348 32.68 -9.70 5.49
N THR A 349 32.00 -8.90 4.66
CA THR A 349 32.32 -8.75 3.24
C THR A 349 33.62 -7.97 3.00
N ARG A 350 34.41 -8.48 2.06
CA ARG A 350 35.58 -7.80 1.48
C ARG A 350 35.21 -7.03 0.22
N ASN A 351 34.13 -7.41 -0.47
CA ASN A 351 33.68 -6.78 -1.70
C ASN A 351 33.29 -5.30 -1.47
N SER A 352 34.01 -4.41 -2.15
CA SER A 352 33.85 -2.95 -2.03
C SER A 352 32.44 -2.46 -2.43
N ARG A 353 31.83 -3.09 -3.43
CA ARG A 353 30.47 -2.76 -3.90
C ARG A 353 29.41 -3.17 -2.88
N LEU A 354 29.48 -4.40 -2.36
CA LEU A 354 28.55 -4.91 -1.35
C LEU A 354 28.67 -4.12 -0.03
N LYS A 355 29.87 -3.71 0.35
CA LYS A 355 30.10 -2.81 1.50
C LYS A 355 29.42 -1.46 1.32
N LYS A 356 29.52 -0.84 0.13
CA LYS A 356 28.83 0.43 -0.20
C LYS A 356 27.31 0.27 -0.16
N LEU A 357 26.80 -0.85 -0.70
CA LEU A 357 25.37 -1.15 -0.70
C LEU A 357 24.82 -1.32 0.72
N CYS A 358 25.51 -2.08 1.58
CA CYS A 358 25.11 -2.23 2.98
C CYS A 358 25.11 -0.88 3.72
N LYS A 359 26.16 -0.06 3.55
CA LYS A 359 26.23 1.28 4.17
C LYS A 359 25.09 2.20 3.72
N GLY A 360 24.68 2.12 2.45
CA GLY A 360 23.56 2.90 1.92
C GLY A 360 22.19 2.39 2.39
N ALA A 361 22.02 1.07 2.51
CA ALA A 361 20.73 0.45 2.81
C ALA A 361 20.42 0.37 4.32
N LEU A 362 21.44 0.31 5.19
CA LEU A 362 21.24 0.17 6.64
C LEU A 362 20.46 1.35 7.28
N PRO A 363 20.76 2.63 6.99
CA PRO A 363 20.04 3.76 7.59
C PRO A 363 18.53 3.71 7.30
N VAL A 364 18.15 3.43 6.05
CA VAL A 364 16.72 3.32 5.67
C VAL A 364 16.08 2.03 6.21
N GLY A 365 16.84 0.95 6.32
CA GLY A 365 16.42 -0.29 6.96
C GLY A 365 16.09 -0.15 8.45
N LEU A 366 16.89 0.61 9.19
CA LEU A 366 16.62 0.95 10.60
C LEU A 366 15.27 1.68 10.75
N LEU A 367 14.93 2.52 9.77
CA LEU A 367 13.66 3.25 9.69
C LEU A 367 12.48 2.41 9.19
N GLY A 368 12.69 1.11 8.94
CA GLY A 368 11.64 0.17 8.54
C GLY A 368 11.43 0.05 7.02
N ILE A 369 12.29 0.66 6.20
CA ILE A 369 12.28 0.50 4.74
C ILE A 369 13.18 -0.69 4.39
N GLY A 370 12.56 -1.86 4.21
CA GLY A 370 13.27 -3.14 4.10
C GLY A 370 13.75 -3.49 2.68
N GLU A 371 13.16 -2.93 1.62
CA GLU A 371 13.43 -3.33 0.24
C GLU A 371 14.90 -3.21 -0.16
N PRO A 372 15.64 -2.14 0.18
CA PRO A 372 17.07 -2.05 -0.12
C PRO A 372 17.89 -3.15 0.55
N LEU A 373 17.53 -3.57 1.76
CA LEU A 373 18.21 -4.65 2.47
C LEU A 373 17.87 -6.02 1.89
N ILE A 374 16.60 -6.27 1.57
CA ILE A 374 16.15 -7.54 1.01
C ILE A 374 16.78 -7.76 -0.36
N PHE A 375 16.53 -6.85 -1.31
CA PHE A 375 16.90 -7.07 -2.71
C PHE A 375 18.34 -6.67 -3.04
N GLY A 376 18.92 -5.76 -2.25
CA GLY A 376 20.32 -5.38 -2.40
C GLY A 376 21.28 -6.32 -1.68
N VAL A 377 20.95 -6.73 -0.45
CA VAL A 377 21.94 -7.37 0.44
C VAL A 377 21.61 -8.83 0.69
N THR A 378 20.47 -9.13 1.31
CA THR A 378 20.29 -10.45 1.94
C THR A 378 19.81 -11.53 0.97
N LEU A 379 18.87 -11.20 0.08
CA LEU A 379 18.29 -12.15 -0.87
C LEU A 379 19.31 -12.62 -1.93
N PRO A 380 20.13 -11.75 -2.54
CA PRO A 380 21.14 -12.18 -3.51
C PRO A 380 22.16 -13.17 -2.92
N LEU A 381 22.47 -13.01 -1.63
CA LEU A 381 23.41 -13.87 -0.90
C LEU A 381 22.77 -15.15 -0.36
N GLY A 382 21.43 -15.26 -0.37
CA GLY A 382 20.66 -16.44 0.05
C GLY A 382 20.68 -16.72 1.56
N LYS A 383 21.84 -17.09 2.12
CA LYS A 383 21.98 -17.43 3.54
C LYS A 383 21.72 -16.24 4.49
N PRO A 384 22.16 -15.01 4.20
CA PRO A 384 21.81 -13.85 5.01
C PRO A 384 20.31 -13.55 5.03
N PHE A 385 19.57 -13.90 3.96
CA PHE A 385 18.11 -13.79 3.98
C PHE A 385 17.48 -14.75 4.99
N LEU A 386 17.96 -15.99 5.06
CA LEU A 386 17.54 -16.93 6.09
C LEU A 386 17.94 -16.46 7.50
N GLY A 387 19.15 -15.93 7.67
CA GLY A 387 19.59 -15.33 8.93
C GLY A 387 18.69 -14.18 9.39
N ALA A 388 18.23 -13.34 8.46
CA ALA A 388 17.27 -12.29 8.73
C ALA A 388 15.89 -12.83 9.16
N CYS A 389 15.38 -13.87 8.49
CA CYS A 389 14.14 -14.55 8.90
C CYS A 389 14.23 -15.09 10.32
N LEU A 390 15.34 -15.77 10.67
CA LEU A 390 15.55 -16.31 12.01
C LEU A 390 15.69 -15.19 13.06
N GLY A 391 16.40 -14.10 12.74
CA GLY A 391 16.47 -12.93 13.61
C GLY A 391 15.09 -12.31 13.85
N GLY A 392 14.29 -12.17 12.79
CA GLY A 392 12.92 -11.71 12.88
C GLY A 392 12.04 -12.63 13.73
N ALA A 393 12.20 -13.96 13.62
CA ALA A 393 11.49 -14.93 14.45
C ALA A 393 11.77 -14.71 15.94
N VAL A 394 13.03 -14.52 16.35
CA VAL A 394 13.37 -14.30 17.77
C VAL A 394 12.74 -12.99 18.29
N GLY A 395 12.86 -11.90 17.54
CA GLY A 395 12.21 -10.64 17.92
C GLY A 395 10.69 -10.75 17.98
N GLY A 396 10.08 -11.33 16.94
CA GLY A 396 8.64 -11.53 16.84
C GLY A 396 8.09 -12.36 18.00
N ALA A 397 8.84 -13.38 18.43
CA ALA A 397 8.51 -14.19 19.59
C ALA A 397 8.41 -13.33 20.86
N LEU A 398 9.40 -12.46 21.11
CA LEU A 398 9.40 -11.56 22.28
C LEU A 398 8.26 -10.54 22.21
N ILE A 399 8.08 -9.89 21.06
CA ILE A 399 7.00 -8.91 20.86
C ILE A 399 5.62 -9.54 21.10
N SER A 400 5.40 -10.76 20.59
CA SER A 400 4.16 -11.50 20.80
C SER A 400 3.97 -11.91 22.25
N TYR A 401 5.00 -12.45 22.92
CA TYR A 401 4.93 -12.84 24.32
C TYR A 401 4.61 -11.67 25.26
N PHE A 402 5.23 -10.52 25.05
CA PHE A 402 4.94 -9.30 25.81
C PHE A 402 3.67 -8.58 25.35
N LYS A 403 2.97 -9.13 24.34
CA LYS A 403 1.74 -8.59 23.75
C LYS A 403 1.89 -7.12 23.35
N VAL A 404 3.03 -6.79 22.74
CA VAL A 404 3.31 -5.42 22.31
C VAL A 404 2.42 -5.09 21.12
N ALA A 405 1.70 -3.97 21.21
CA ALA A 405 0.76 -3.51 20.20
C ALA A 405 1.02 -2.03 19.86
N THR A 406 0.56 -1.60 18.70
CA THR A 406 0.60 -0.20 18.26
C THR A 406 -0.81 0.38 18.10
N VAL A 407 -0.97 1.69 18.25
CA VAL A 407 -2.26 2.39 18.08
C VAL A 407 -2.57 2.74 16.63
N ILE A 408 -1.63 2.51 15.71
CA ILE A 408 -1.82 2.78 14.28
C ILE A 408 -2.18 1.52 13.50
N THR A 409 -2.83 1.72 12.37
CA THR A 409 -3.15 0.64 11.44
C THR A 409 -1.93 0.13 10.68
N PHE A 410 -1.26 1.00 9.94
CA PHE A 410 -0.17 0.63 9.03
C PHE A 410 0.67 1.87 8.70
N GLY A 411 1.74 1.74 7.94
CA GLY A 411 2.49 2.86 7.36
C GLY A 411 3.93 2.95 7.86
N ILE A 412 4.14 3.09 9.18
CA ILE A 412 5.49 3.16 9.76
C ILE A 412 5.90 1.80 10.37
N SER A 413 7.20 1.51 10.30
CA SER A 413 7.82 0.27 10.79
C SER A 413 9.18 0.61 11.42
N GLY A 414 9.99 -0.39 11.77
CA GLY A 414 11.34 -0.19 12.30
C GLY A 414 11.38 0.63 13.60
N LEU A 415 12.40 1.46 13.77
CA LEU A 415 12.51 2.35 14.94
C LEU A 415 11.35 3.34 15.06
N PRO A 416 10.88 4.01 13.98
CA PRO A 416 9.74 4.93 14.05
C PRO A 416 8.47 4.33 14.67
N LEU A 417 8.24 3.01 14.50
CA LEU A 417 7.07 2.35 15.09
C LEU A 417 7.02 2.49 16.62
N ALA A 418 8.17 2.61 17.30
CA ALA A 418 8.26 2.81 18.75
C ALA A 418 7.42 4.01 19.24
N LEU A 419 7.27 5.04 18.41
CA LEU A 419 6.50 6.25 18.72
C LEU A 419 4.99 6.01 18.80
N THR A 420 4.53 4.89 18.28
CA THR A 420 3.10 4.53 18.20
C THR A 420 2.75 3.29 19.00
N ILE A 421 3.73 2.68 19.68
CA ILE A 421 3.48 1.57 20.60
C ILE A 421 2.61 2.06 21.76
N VAL A 422 1.66 1.22 22.16
CA VAL A 422 0.77 1.50 23.29
C VAL A 422 1.58 1.88 24.55
N THR A 423 1.05 2.84 25.32
CA THR A 423 1.70 3.36 26.53
C THR A 423 2.13 2.23 27.46
N GLY A 424 3.34 2.32 28.01
CA GLY A 424 3.90 1.32 28.92
C GLY A 424 4.61 0.15 28.22
N LYS A 425 4.51 -0.01 26.90
CA LYS A 425 5.18 -1.11 26.16
C LYS A 425 6.31 -0.69 25.23
N VAL A 426 6.61 0.61 25.13
CA VAL A 426 7.67 1.14 24.24
C VAL A 426 9.03 0.50 24.52
N VAL A 427 9.41 0.35 25.80
CA VAL A 427 10.69 -0.28 26.19
C VAL A 427 10.74 -1.75 25.77
N LEU A 428 9.63 -2.48 25.89
CA LEU A 428 9.52 -3.87 25.47
C LEU A 428 9.64 -4.01 23.95
N TYR A 429 9.10 -3.05 23.19
CA TYR A 429 9.30 -2.98 21.75
C TYR A 429 10.78 -2.79 21.39
N LEU A 430 11.45 -1.82 22.03
CA LEU A 430 12.88 -1.54 21.78
C LEU A 430 13.78 -2.70 22.18
N LEU A 431 13.43 -3.44 23.24
CA LEU A 431 14.12 -4.66 23.62
C LEU A 431 13.95 -5.76 22.56
N GLY A 432 12.71 -6.01 22.11
CA GLY A 432 12.45 -6.97 21.03
C GLY A 432 13.17 -6.60 19.73
N TYR A 433 13.21 -5.29 19.40
CA TYR A 433 13.96 -4.75 18.28
C TYR A 433 15.46 -5.07 18.41
N LEU A 434 16.07 -4.73 19.54
CA LEU A 434 17.50 -4.98 19.78
C LEU A 434 17.84 -6.47 19.68
N VAL A 435 17.00 -7.32 20.26
CA VAL A 435 17.18 -8.78 20.20
C VAL A 435 17.03 -9.29 18.76
N ALA A 436 16.09 -8.78 17.96
CA ALA A 436 15.98 -9.14 16.54
C ALA A 436 17.24 -8.78 15.76
N VAL A 437 17.82 -7.60 16.00
CA VAL A 437 19.09 -7.19 15.37
C VAL A 437 20.23 -8.13 15.77
N ILE A 438 20.40 -8.38 17.07
CA ILE A 438 21.45 -9.27 17.58
C ILE A 438 21.28 -10.68 17.02
N ALA A 439 20.07 -11.23 17.05
CA ALA A 439 19.79 -12.56 16.53
C ALA A 439 20.02 -12.65 15.02
N GLY A 440 19.53 -11.66 14.24
CA GLY A 440 19.74 -11.60 12.80
C GLY A 440 21.22 -11.51 12.42
N PHE A 441 22.00 -10.76 13.21
CA PHE A 441 23.45 -10.68 13.09
C PHE A 441 24.09 -12.05 13.36
N LEU A 442 23.81 -12.67 14.52
CA LEU A 442 24.43 -13.93 14.94
C LEU A 442 24.10 -15.08 13.97
N PHE A 443 22.84 -15.25 13.58
CA PHE A 443 22.45 -16.30 12.63
C PHE A 443 23.15 -16.10 11.28
N THR A 444 23.20 -14.87 10.77
CA THR A 444 23.89 -14.57 9.50
C THR A 444 25.39 -14.82 9.61
N TRP A 445 26.01 -14.43 10.72
CA TRP A 445 27.43 -14.63 10.98
C TRP A 445 27.81 -16.11 10.96
N LEU A 446 27.00 -16.94 11.65
CA LEU A 446 27.19 -18.38 11.78
C LEU A 446 26.91 -19.14 10.48
N LEU A 447 25.81 -18.81 9.78
CA LEU A 447 25.48 -19.42 8.49
C LEU A 447 26.53 -19.12 7.41
N GLY A 448 27.16 -17.94 7.51
CA GLY A 448 28.07 -17.41 6.50
C GLY A 448 27.36 -17.13 5.17
N PHE A 449 28.13 -16.67 4.19
CA PHE A 449 27.65 -16.46 2.84
C PHE A 449 28.84 -16.53 1.87
N ASN A 450 28.55 -16.78 0.60
CA ASN A 450 29.55 -16.71 -0.45
C ASN A 450 29.75 -15.24 -0.78
N ASP A 451 30.89 -14.69 -0.36
CA ASP A 451 31.24 -13.30 -0.63
C ASP A 451 31.52 -13.16 -2.14
N PRO A 452 30.86 -12.23 -2.86
CA PRO A 452 31.12 -12.05 -4.29
C PRO A 452 32.56 -11.62 -4.53
N GLU A 453 33.18 -12.14 -5.61
CA GLU A 453 34.48 -11.66 -6.08
C GLU A 453 34.40 -10.16 -6.44
N GLU A 454 35.53 -9.44 -6.32
CA GLU A 454 35.58 -7.98 -6.55
C GLU A 454 35.27 -7.57 -7.99
#